data_AF-A0A0Q5EBH5-F1
#
_entry.id   AF-A0A0Q5EBH5-F1
#
_cell.length_a   1.000
_cell.length_b   1.000
_cell.length_c   1.000
_cell.angle_alpha   90.00
_cell.angle_beta   90.00
_cell.angle_gamma   90.00
#
_symmetry.space_group_name_H-M   'P 1'
#
loop_
_entity.id
_entity.type
_entity.pdbx_description
1 polymer ?
#
loop_
_entity_poly.entity_id
_entity_poly.type
_entity_poly.pdbx_seq_one_letter_code
_entity_poly.pdbx_strand_id
1 'polypeptide(L)'
;MKPVILAGLWLLGTCGSAWAIDPGPSSPAQAQTEAWLQLQVRGEAASKTVQTSTPAEREQSLQRWLDSYKHPIPEFYDQGAEGKVGSGK
;
A
#
# COMPACT_ATOMS: atom_id res chain seq x y z
N MET A 1 19.89 54.64 -17.72
CA MET A 1 19.27 53.53 -18.49
C MET A 1 20.19 52.32 -18.62
N LYS A 2 21.44 52.46 -19.05
CA LYS A 2 22.44 51.37 -19.08
C LYS A 2 22.64 50.59 -17.75
N PRO A 3 22.75 51.21 -16.56
CA PRO A 3 22.99 50.47 -15.33
C PRO A 3 21.77 49.65 -14.86
N VAL A 4 20.55 50.13 -15.16
CA VAL A 4 19.30 49.42 -14.81
C VAL A 4 19.12 48.18 -15.67
N ILE A 5 19.49 48.26 -16.96
CA ILE A 5 19.46 47.10 -17.87
C ILE A 5 20.51 46.06 -17.46
N LEU A 6 21.71 46.51 -17.05
CA LEU A 6 22.76 45.63 -16.53
C LEU A 6 22.35 44.94 -15.22
N ALA A 7 21.73 45.67 -14.30
CA ALA A 7 21.20 45.10 -13.06
C ALA A 7 20.08 44.10 -13.30
N GLY A 8 19.17 44.39 -14.24
CA GLY A 8 18.11 43.46 -14.65
C GLY A 8 18.64 42.17 -15.25
N LEU A 9 19.65 42.26 -16.14
CA LEU A 9 20.29 41.09 -16.75
C LEU A 9 20.97 40.19 -15.71
N TRP A 10 21.58 40.80 -14.69
CA TRP A 10 22.21 40.08 -13.59
C TRP A 10 21.18 39.35 -12.72
N LEU A 11 20.06 40.01 -12.41
CA LEU A 11 18.97 39.42 -11.62
C LEU A 11 18.33 38.22 -12.35
N LEU A 12 18.12 38.34 -13.67
CA LEU A 12 17.62 37.24 -14.51
C LEU A 12 18.59 36.05 -14.56
N GLY A 13 19.91 36.30 -14.55
CA GLY A 13 20.93 35.24 -14.53
C GLY A 13 20.92 34.37 -13.26
N THR A 14 20.51 34.94 -12.12
CA THR A 14 20.49 34.20 -10.84
C THR A 14 19.27 33.30 -10.64
N CYS A 15 18.25 33.40 -11.49
CA CYS A 15 17.01 32.64 -11.32
C CYS A 15 17.06 31.21 -11.90
N GLY A 16 18.13 30.84 -12.61
CA GLY A 16 18.24 29.57 -13.35
C GLY A 16 18.86 28.39 -12.59
N SER A 17 19.36 28.59 -11.37
CA SER A 17 20.04 27.54 -10.61
C SER A 17 19.04 26.74 -9.76
N ALA A 18 18.11 26.04 -10.38
CA ALA A 18 17.38 24.97 -9.70
C ALA A 18 18.32 23.77 -9.56
N TRP A 19 18.93 23.62 -8.38
CA TRP A 19 19.68 22.40 -8.05
C TRP A 19 18.66 21.27 -7.99
N ALA A 20 18.69 20.37 -8.98
CA ALA A 20 17.94 19.14 -8.89
C ALA A 20 18.45 18.36 -7.68
N ILE A 21 17.52 17.84 -6.86
CA ILE A 21 17.87 16.86 -5.83
C ILE A 21 18.55 15.70 -6.55
N ASP A 22 19.73 15.29 -6.07
CA ASP A 22 20.46 14.17 -6.64
C ASP A 22 19.54 12.95 -6.77
N PRO A 23 19.54 12.24 -7.91
CA PRO A 23 18.69 11.07 -8.08
C PRO A 23 19.10 10.00 -7.06
N GLY A 24 18.27 9.80 -6.05
CA GLY A 24 18.50 8.81 -5.01
C GLY A 24 17.54 8.97 -3.83
N PRO A 25 17.40 7.94 -2.98
CA PRO A 25 16.56 8.02 -1.80
C PRO A 25 17.14 9.08 -0.84
N SER A 26 16.30 9.99 -0.34
CA SER A 26 16.76 11.05 0.59
C SER A 26 17.25 10.50 1.94
N SER A 27 16.97 9.22 2.22
CA SER A 27 17.42 8.49 3.39
C SER A 27 17.38 6.97 3.18
N PRO A 28 18.10 6.17 4.00
CA PRO A 28 17.99 4.71 3.97
C PRO A 28 16.56 4.18 4.21
N ALA A 29 15.75 4.88 5.01
CA ALA A 29 14.35 4.51 5.24
C ALA A 29 13.50 4.68 3.96
N GLN A 30 13.68 5.79 3.25
CA GLN A 30 13.01 6.02 1.97
C GLN A 30 13.39 4.96 0.94
N ALA A 31 14.67 4.55 0.90
CA ALA A 31 15.14 3.51 -0.01
C ALA A 31 14.37 2.18 0.18
N GLN A 32 14.13 1.79 1.44
CA GLN A 32 13.36 0.59 1.75
C GLN A 32 11.88 0.77 1.35
N THR A 33 11.29 1.91 1.65
CA THR A 33 9.91 2.22 1.24
C THR A 33 9.75 2.14 -0.29
N GLU A 34 10.65 2.75 -1.04
CA GLU A 34 10.65 2.70 -2.51
C GLU A 34 10.83 1.27 -3.02
N ALA A 35 11.72 0.47 -2.42
CA ALA A 35 11.89 -0.93 -2.77
C ALA A 35 10.59 -1.73 -2.57
N TRP A 36 9.88 -1.52 -1.46
CA TRP A 36 8.59 -2.17 -1.22
C TRP A 36 7.51 -1.73 -2.21
N LEU A 37 7.44 -0.43 -2.52
CA LEU A 37 6.49 0.08 -3.52
C LEU A 37 6.78 -0.50 -4.90
N GLN A 38 8.05 -0.57 -5.31
CA GLN A 38 8.45 -1.18 -6.57
C GLN A 38 8.14 -2.68 -6.61
N LEU A 39 8.37 -3.41 -5.52
CA LEU A 39 8.02 -4.83 -5.42
C LEU A 39 6.51 -5.06 -5.62
N GLN A 40 5.68 -4.24 -4.97
CA GLN A 40 4.22 -4.34 -5.08
C GLN A 40 3.73 -4.02 -6.50
N VAL A 41 4.21 -2.92 -7.10
CA VAL A 41 3.80 -2.50 -8.46
C VAL A 41 4.20 -3.52 -9.51
N ARG A 42 5.39 -4.11 -9.40
CA ARG A 42 5.84 -5.13 -10.35
C ARG A 42 5.13 -6.47 -10.19
N GLY A 43 4.54 -6.74 -9.02
CA GLY A 43 3.88 -8.01 -8.73
C GLY A 43 4.83 -9.20 -8.68
N GLU A 44 6.15 -8.98 -8.51
CA GLU A 44 7.16 -10.06 -8.46
C GLU A 44 6.91 -11.04 -7.30
N ALA A 45 6.31 -10.55 -6.20
CA ALA A 45 5.92 -11.34 -5.05
C ALA A 45 4.48 -11.89 -5.14
N ALA A 46 3.76 -11.66 -6.25
CA ALA A 46 2.43 -12.21 -6.43
C ALA A 46 2.48 -13.75 -6.55
N SER A 47 1.50 -14.43 -5.97
CA SER A 47 1.36 -15.88 -6.08
C SER A 47 1.22 -16.29 -7.55
N LYS A 48 2.00 -17.30 -7.96
CA LYS A 48 1.87 -17.91 -9.30
C LYS A 48 0.58 -18.73 -9.44
N THR A 49 0.01 -19.16 -8.32
CA THR A 49 -1.23 -19.95 -8.29
C THR A 49 -2.43 -19.01 -8.29
N VAL A 50 -3.18 -19.03 -9.38
CA VAL A 50 -4.43 -18.28 -9.51
C VAL A 50 -5.48 -18.89 -8.60
N GLN A 51 -5.94 -18.13 -7.60
CA GLN A 51 -7.04 -18.52 -6.73
C GLN A 51 -8.35 -18.17 -7.43
N THR A 52 -8.94 -19.13 -8.16
CA THR A 52 -10.23 -18.92 -8.83
C THR A 52 -11.37 -19.29 -7.89
N SER A 53 -12.35 -18.40 -7.74
CA SER A 53 -13.62 -18.70 -7.07
C SER A 53 -14.75 -18.60 -8.08
N THR A 54 -15.57 -19.65 -8.14
CA THR A 54 -16.79 -19.65 -8.94
C THR A 54 -17.76 -18.57 -8.46
N PRO A 55 -18.71 -18.09 -9.29
CA PRO A 55 -19.72 -17.14 -8.84
C PRO A 55 -20.51 -17.62 -7.61
N ALA A 56 -20.83 -18.92 -7.53
CA ALA A 56 -21.54 -19.50 -6.40
C ALA A 56 -20.71 -19.47 -5.11
N GLU A 57 -19.42 -19.82 -5.16
CA GLU A 57 -18.53 -19.75 -4.00
C GLU A 57 -18.31 -18.31 -3.52
N ARG A 58 -18.24 -17.35 -4.45
CA ARG A 58 -18.16 -15.92 -4.12
C ARG A 58 -19.42 -15.44 -3.41
N GLU A 59 -20.60 -15.85 -3.88
CA GLU A 59 -21.86 -15.50 -3.24
C GLU A 59 -21.94 -16.12 -1.84
N GLN A 60 -21.54 -17.38 -1.68
CA GLN A 60 -21.50 -18.03 -0.37
C GLN A 60 -20.50 -17.37 0.59
N SER A 61 -19.34 -16.92 0.11
CA SER A 61 -18.37 -16.22 0.96
C SER A 61 -18.90 -14.84 1.38
N LEU A 62 -19.58 -14.13 0.48
CA LEU A 62 -20.26 -12.88 0.78
C LEU A 62 -21.38 -13.09 1.81
N GLN A 63 -22.19 -14.13 1.64
CA GLN A 63 -23.24 -14.48 2.58
C GLN A 63 -22.67 -14.77 3.98
N ARG A 64 -21.59 -15.57 4.08
CA ARG A 64 -20.91 -15.82 5.37
C ARG A 64 -20.38 -14.54 6.01
N TRP A 65 -19.85 -13.61 5.21
CA TRP A 65 -19.42 -12.32 5.70
C TRP A 65 -20.58 -11.49 6.25
N LEU A 66 -21.72 -11.45 5.55
CA LEU A 66 -22.94 -10.80 6.05
C LEU A 66 -23.46 -11.46 7.33
N ASP A 67 -23.41 -12.78 7.41
CA ASP A 67 -23.82 -13.54 8.59
C ASP A 67 -22.90 -13.28 9.79
N SER A 68 -21.61 -12.93 9.58
CA SER A 68 -20.69 -12.60 10.67
C SER A 68 -21.16 -11.42 11.52
N TYR A 69 -21.87 -10.45 10.92
CA TYR A 69 -22.44 -9.31 11.65
C TYR A 69 -23.63 -9.67 12.53
N LYS A 70 -24.23 -10.85 12.35
CA LYS A 70 -25.32 -11.34 13.20
C LYS A 70 -24.81 -11.89 14.54
N HIS A 71 -23.50 -12.11 14.65
CA HIS A 71 -22.87 -12.65 15.85
C HIS A 71 -22.18 -11.52 16.63
N PRO A 72 -22.69 -11.13 17.81
CA PRO A 72 -22.03 -10.12 18.63
C PRO A 72 -20.66 -10.64 19.09
N ILE A 73 -19.68 -9.73 19.16
CA ILE A 73 -18.38 -10.04 19.75
C ILE A 73 -18.60 -10.19 21.27
N PRO A 74 -18.26 -11.34 21.86
CA PRO A 74 -18.43 -11.53 23.29
C PRO A 74 -17.39 -10.72 24.08
N GLU A 75 -17.78 -10.20 25.24
CA GLU A 75 -16.88 -9.47 26.15
C GLU A 75 -15.77 -10.38 26.72
N PHE A 76 -16.09 -11.66 26.90
CA PHE A 76 -15.14 -12.68 27.36
C PHE A 76 -15.24 -13.92 26.48
N TYR A 77 -14.10 -14.55 26.23
CA TYR A 77 -14.06 -15.85 25.59
C TYR A 77 -14.37 -16.93 26.63
N ASP A 78 -15.49 -17.63 26.47
CA ASP A 78 -15.88 -18.72 27.37
C ASP A 78 -15.02 -19.97 27.09
N GLN A 79 -14.45 -20.56 28.14
CA GLN A 79 -13.62 -21.75 28.02
C GLN A 79 -14.53 -22.96 27.74
N GLY A 80 -14.38 -23.57 26.56
CA GLY A 80 -15.30 -24.61 26.07
C GLY A 80 -16.21 -24.15 24.94
N ALA A 81 -16.24 -22.85 24.62
CA ALA A 81 -16.93 -22.31 23.45
C ALA A 81 -16.14 -22.49 22.13
N GLU A 82 -14.94 -23.09 22.19
CA GLU A 82 -14.24 -23.51 20.99
C GLU A 82 -15.08 -24.45 20.13
N GLY A 83 -14.98 -24.29 18.80
CA GLY A 83 -15.62 -25.20 17.86
C GLY A 83 -15.11 -26.62 18.06
N LYS A 84 -16.02 -27.59 18.22
CA LYS A 84 -15.66 -29.01 18.29
C LYS A 84 -15.21 -29.47 16.91
N VAL A 85 -13.93 -29.81 16.76
CA VAL A 85 -13.45 -30.46 15.54
C VAL A 85 -14.00 -31.88 15.52
N GLY A 86 -14.94 -32.15 14.60
CA GLY A 86 -15.49 -33.49 14.41
C GLY A 86 -14.38 -34.46 13.99
N SER A 87 -14.24 -35.57 14.71
CA SER A 87 -13.34 -36.66 14.33
C SER A 87 -13.86 -37.29 13.03
N GLY A 88 -13.32 -36.85 11.89
CA GLY A 88 -13.62 -37.44 10.59
C GLY A 88 -13.21 -38.92 10.58
N LYS A 89 -14.15 -39.79 10.23
CA LYS A 89 -13.95 -41.23 10.03
C LYS A 89 -14.33 -41.57 8.59
#